data_AF-A0A7C2V2E3-F1
#
_entry.id   AF-A0A7C2V2E3-F1
#
_cell.length_a   1.000
_cell.length_b   1.000
_cell.length_c   1.000
_cell.angle_alpha   90.00
_cell.angle_beta   90.00
_cell.angle_gamma   90.00
#
_symmetry.space_group_name_H-M   'P 1'
#
loop_
_entity.id
_entity.type
_entity.pdbx_description
1 polymer ?
#
loop_
_entity_poly.entity_id
_entity_poly.type
_entity_poly.pdbx_seq_one_letter_code
_entity_poly.pdbx_strand_id
1 'polypeptide(L)'
;MRPEILLSLYVGLLFSIVFIVAPSLLRVKENKNLAGRFYGIILWRFYKVAFLLLMFYLILGNERIYTLLLMLGLGLNVGISYWLKSYKKKLGNIDLIDYKDPKRVVFRRASMLSTLLLFINFLFSFYLLFKKLKGGTFAGV
;
A
#
# COMPACT_ATOMS: atom_id res chain seq x y z
N MET A 1 3.27 14.76 20.57
CA MET A 1 3.31 13.34 20.13
C MET A 1 4.62 13.12 19.39
N ARG A 2 5.35 12.05 19.68
CA ARG A 2 6.61 11.71 18.97
C ARG A 2 6.28 11.35 17.51
N PRO A 3 6.75 12.09 16.49
CA PRO A 3 6.42 11.82 15.07
C PRO A 3 6.76 10.40 14.64
N GLU A 4 7.72 9.76 15.31
CA GLU A 4 8.13 8.37 15.11
C GLU A 4 6.96 7.39 15.31
N ILE A 5 6.00 7.71 16.19
CA ILE A 5 4.80 6.88 16.40
C ILE A 5 3.93 6.86 15.14
N LEU A 6 3.76 8.02 14.47
CA LEU A 6 2.98 8.11 13.24
C LEU A 6 3.65 7.31 12.11
N LEU A 7 4.97 7.42 11.99
CA LEU A 7 5.75 6.63 11.02
C LEU A 7 5.67 5.13 11.34
N SER A 8 5.73 4.75 12.61
CA SER A 8 5.63 3.34 13.05
C SER A 8 4.26 2.74 12.73
N LEU A 9 3.19 3.50 12.97
CA LEU A 9 1.82 3.10 12.60
C LEU A 9 1.68 2.96 11.08
N TYR A 10 2.24 3.90 10.31
CA TYR A 10 2.23 3.84 8.85
C TYR A 10 2.97 2.59 8.33
N VAL A 11 4.16 2.31 8.87
CA VAL A 11 4.94 1.09 8.56
C VAL A 11 4.16 -0.17 8.92
N GLY A 12 3.53 -0.22 10.09
CA GLY A 12 2.71 -1.37 10.53
C GLY A 12 1.48 -1.61 9.65
N LEU A 13 0.81 -0.55 9.20
CA LEU A 13 -0.30 -0.65 8.25
C LEU A 13 0.18 -1.16 6.89
N LEU A 14 1.30 -0.65 6.37
CA LEU A 14 1.90 -1.13 5.13
C LEU A 14 2.29 -2.60 5.23
N PHE A 15 2.93 -3.00 6.34
CA PHE A 15 3.25 -4.39 6.62
C PHE A 15 1.99 -5.27 6.56
N SER A 16 0.93 -4.85 7.24
CA SER A 16 -0.34 -5.58 7.27
C SER A 16 -0.93 -5.75 5.86
N ILE A 17 -0.90 -4.70 5.04
CA ILE A 17 -1.40 -4.79 3.66
C ILE A 17 -0.54 -5.73 2.80
N VAL A 18 0.78 -5.57 2.86
CA VAL A 18 1.71 -6.26 1.94
C VAL A 18 1.90 -7.74 2.31
N PHE A 19 1.98 -8.07 3.59
CA PHE A 19 2.34 -9.42 4.04
C PHE A 19 1.16 -10.23 4.57
N ILE A 20 0.06 -9.60 4.96
CA ILE A 20 -1.12 -10.30 5.49
C ILE A 20 -2.26 -10.22 4.49
N VAL A 21 -2.79 -9.02 4.23
CA VAL A 21 -4.03 -8.84 3.46
C VAL A 21 -3.86 -9.23 1.99
N ALA A 22 -2.81 -8.75 1.30
CA ALA A 22 -2.60 -9.04 -0.11
C ALA A 22 -2.35 -10.55 -0.36
N PRO A 23 -1.47 -11.25 0.38
CA PRO A 23 -1.30 -12.69 0.22
C PRO A 23 -2.56 -13.49 0.53
N SER A 24 -3.30 -13.14 1.59
CA SER A 24 -4.54 -13.84 1.95
C SER A 24 -5.65 -13.68 0.92
N LEU A 25 -5.80 -12.52 0.28
CA LEU A 25 -6.92 -12.25 -0.63
C LEU A 25 -6.58 -12.46 -2.11
N LEU A 26 -5.33 -12.26 -2.54
CA LEU A 26 -4.95 -12.38 -3.95
C LEU A 26 -4.57 -13.81 -4.38
N ARG A 27 -4.24 -14.68 -3.40
CA ARG A 27 -3.91 -16.09 -3.65
C ARG A 27 -5.11 -17.03 -3.62
N VAL A 28 -6.30 -16.53 -3.25
CA VAL A 28 -7.52 -17.34 -3.26
C VAL A 28 -7.82 -17.83 -4.68
N LYS A 29 -8.07 -19.13 -4.82
CA LYS A 29 -8.44 -19.78 -6.09
C LYS A 29 -9.93 -19.71 -6.35
N GLU A 30 -10.73 -19.93 -5.31
CA GLU A 30 -12.19 -19.86 -5.35
C GLU A 30 -12.70 -18.44 -5.08
N ASN A 31 -13.83 -18.05 -5.66
CA ASN A 31 -14.46 -16.73 -5.43
C ASN A 31 -13.48 -15.55 -5.57
N LYS A 32 -12.56 -15.62 -6.55
CA LYS A 32 -11.47 -14.64 -6.69
C LYS A 32 -11.99 -13.25 -7.00
N ASN A 33 -13.13 -13.13 -7.69
CA ASN A 33 -13.79 -11.85 -7.88
C ASN A 33 -14.22 -11.19 -6.56
N LEU A 34 -14.79 -11.98 -5.64
CA LEU A 34 -15.21 -11.54 -4.32
C LEU A 34 -14.01 -11.17 -3.45
N ALA A 35 -12.99 -12.02 -3.40
CA ALA A 35 -11.75 -11.74 -2.66
C ALA A 35 -11.08 -10.44 -3.14
N GLY A 36 -11.04 -10.22 -4.46
CA GLY A 36 -10.54 -8.97 -5.04
C GLY A 36 -11.41 -7.75 -4.72
N ARG A 37 -12.72 -7.91 -4.51
CA ARG A 37 -13.61 -6.82 -4.07
C ARG A 37 -13.34 -6.47 -2.61
N PHE A 38 -13.19 -7.47 -1.73
CA PHE A 38 -12.80 -7.27 -0.34
C PHE A 38 -11.44 -6.58 -0.22
N TYR A 39 -10.44 -7.06 -0.97
CA TYR A 39 -9.12 -6.43 -1.03
C TYR A 39 -9.22 -4.95 -1.39
N GLY A 40 -9.99 -4.62 -2.44
CA GLY A 40 -10.24 -3.24 -2.83
C GLY A 40 -10.85 -2.39 -1.72
N ILE A 41 -11.84 -2.90 -0.99
CA ILE A 41 -12.48 -2.18 0.12
C ILE A 41 -11.47 -1.88 1.24
N ILE A 42 -10.68 -2.87 1.64
CA ILE A 42 -9.64 -2.71 2.67
C ILE A 42 -8.62 -1.68 2.21
N LEU A 43 -8.17 -1.79 0.96
CA LEU A 43 -7.17 -0.90 0.38
C LEU A 43 -7.65 0.56 0.33
N TRP A 44 -8.91 0.82 -0.02
CA TRP A 44 -9.49 2.16 0.01
C TRP A 44 -9.56 2.77 1.41
N ARG A 45 -9.83 1.95 2.44
CA ARG A 45 -9.80 2.40 3.84
C ARG A 45 -8.36 2.68 4.28
N PHE A 46 -7.44 1.77 3.94
CA PHE A 46 -6.01 1.94 4.19
C PHE A 46 -5.50 3.27 3.62
N TYR A 47 -5.79 3.61 2.36
CA TYR A 47 -5.30 4.86 1.77
C TYR A 47 -5.70 6.11 2.53
N LYS A 48 -6.95 6.17 3.02
CA LYS A 48 -7.42 7.32 3.81
C LYS A 48 -6.63 7.46 5.11
N VAL A 49 -6.46 6.35 5.84
CA VAL A 49 -5.72 6.34 7.10
C VAL A 49 -4.24 6.64 6.86
N ALA A 50 -3.63 5.97 5.88
CA ALA A 50 -2.23 6.13 5.50
C ALA A 50 -1.91 7.57 5.08
N PHE A 51 -2.78 8.19 4.29
CA PHE A 51 -2.62 9.59 3.90
C PHE A 51 -2.68 10.54 5.10
N LEU A 52 -3.65 10.34 6.01
CA LEU A 52 -3.74 11.17 7.23
C LEU A 52 -2.51 11.00 8.12
N LEU A 53 -2.00 9.78 8.29
CA LEU A 53 -0.77 9.53 9.05
C LEU A 53 0.43 10.27 8.44
N LEU A 54 0.61 10.18 7.12
CA LEU A 54 1.69 10.90 6.43
C LEU A 54 1.52 12.41 6.49
N MET A 55 0.28 12.91 6.40
CA MET A 55 -0.01 14.34 6.52
C MET A 55 0.35 14.87 7.91
N PHE A 56 -0.05 14.16 8.97
CA PHE A 56 0.34 14.53 10.34
C PHE A 56 1.84 14.39 10.55
N TYR A 57 2.49 13.36 9.98
CA TYR A 57 3.94 13.21 10.03
C TYR A 57 4.68 14.34 9.30
N LEU A 58 4.13 14.84 8.19
CA LEU A 58 4.68 15.97 7.43
C LEU A 58 4.63 17.27 8.26
N ILE A 59 3.54 17.50 8.98
CA ILE A 59 3.32 18.70 9.79
C ILE A 59 4.21 18.67 11.05
N LEU A 60 4.28 17.52 11.72
CA LEU A 60 4.96 17.38 13.02
C LEU A 60 6.43 16.98 12.91
N GLY A 61 6.88 16.48 11.75
CA GLY A 61 8.23 15.96 11.54
C GLY A 61 9.17 16.94 10.84
N ASN A 62 10.47 16.79 11.11
CA ASN A 62 11.52 17.58 10.44
C ASN A 62 11.87 17.06 9.03
N GLU A 63 11.54 15.81 8.72
CA GLU A 63 11.93 15.12 7.49
C GLU A 63 10.91 15.29 6.36
N ARG A 64 10.68 16.55 5.97
CA ARG A 64 9.63 16.90 5.01
C ARG A 64 9.83 16.26 3.63
N ILE A 65 11.06 16.27 3.10
CA ILE A 65 11.38 15.68 1.78
C ILE A 65 11.07 14.18 1.75
N TYR A 66 11.53 13.44 2.76
CA TYR A 66 11.27 12.00 2.84
C TYR A 66 9.78 11.70 3.00
N THR A 67 9.05 12.53 3.74
CA THR A 67 7.59 12.40 3.88
C THR A 67 6.86 12.67 2.56
N LEU A 68 7.28 13.69 1.81
CA LEU A 68 6.73 13.98 0.48
C LEU A 68 6.98 12.81 -0.50
N LEU A 69 8.15 12.17 -0.44
CA LEU A 69 8.44 10.96 -1.23
C LEU A 69 7.51 9.79 -0.85
N LEU A 70 7.26 9.57 0.45
CA LEU A 70 6.29 8.56 0.91
C LEU A 70 4.87 8.86 0.41
N MET A 71 4.46 10.13 0.46
CA MET A 71 3.16 10.59 -0.04
C MET A 71 3.05 10.43 -1.55
N LEU A 72 4.11 10.72 -2.30
CA LEU A 72 4.15 10.49 -3.75
C LEU A 72 4.00 9.00 -4.07
N GLY A 73 4.74 8.14 -3.36
CA GLY A 73 4.61 6.69 -3.49
C GLY A 73 3.19 6.19 -3.18
N LEU A 74 2.55 6.76 -2.16
CA LEU A 74 1.17 6.43 -1.81
C LEU A 74 0.20 6.93 -2.90
N GLY A 75 0.39 8.15 -3.40
CA GLY A 75 -0.42 8.76 -4.45
C GLY A 75 -0.35 8.00 -5.77
N LEU A 76 0.85 7.58 -6.19
CA LEU A 76 1.03 6.70 -7.35
C LEU A 76 0.27 5.39 -7.17
N ASN A 77 0.33 4.81 -5.96
CA ASN A 77 -0.39 3.59 -5.65
C ASN A 77 -1.92 3.76 -5.72
N VAL A 78 -2.43 4.87 -5.18
CA VAL A 78 -3.86 5.25 -5.28
C VAL A 78 -4.28 5.40 -6.74
N GLY A 79 -3.46 6.05 -7.57
CA GLY A 79 -3.72 6.22 -9.00
C GLY A 79 -3.88 4.89 -9.74
N ILE A 80 -2.93 3.96 -9.53
CA ILE A 80 -3.02 2.61 -10.13
C ILE A 80 -4.24 1.86 -9.60
N SER A 81 -4.54 1.94 -8.31
CA SER A 81 -5.71 1.29 -7.72
C SER A 81 -7.04 1.86 -8.21
N TYR A 82 -7.10 3.17 -8.50
CA TYR A 82 -8.24 3.79 -9.15
C TYR A 82 -8.43 3.30 -10.59
N TRP A 83 -7.33 3.20 -11.34
CA TRP A 83 -7.35 2.62 -12.68
C TRP A 83 -7.79 1.16 -12.64
N LEU A 84 -7.25 0.34 -11.73
CA LEU A 84 -7.63 -1.06 -11.54
C LEU A 84 -9.12 -1.22 -11.20
N LYS A 85 -9.66 -0.37 -10.33
CA LYS A 85 -11.08 -0.35 -10.00
C LYS A 85 -11.94 -0.07 -11.22
N SER A 86 -11.54 0.91 -12.03
CA SER A 86 -12.25 1.29 -13.26
C SER A 86 -12.16 0.21 -14.32
N TYR A 87 -10.98 -0.39 -14.48
CA TYR A 87 -10.74 -1.49 -15.42
C TYR A 87 -11.52 -2.75 -15.02
N LYS A 88 -11.55 -3.10 -13.73
CA LYS A 88 -12.34 -4.22 -13.20
C LYS A 88 -13.84 -4.04 -13.45
N LYS A 89 -14.37 -2.83 -13.28
CA LYS A 89 -15.78 -2.54 -13.61
C LYS A 89 -16.11 -2.84 -15.08
N LYS A 90 -15.19 -2.52 -16.00
CA LYS A 90 -15.33 -2.83 -17.43
C LYS A 90 -15.19 -4.32 -17.73
N LEU A 91 -14.32 -5.04 -16.99
CA LEU A 91 -14.13 -6.47 -17.14
C LEU A 91 -15.35 -7.30 -16.67
N GLY A 92 -16.05 -6.83 -15.64
CA GLY A 92 -17.09 -7.62 -14.99
C GLY A 92 -16.52 -8.71 -14.08
N ASN A 93 -17.15 -9.89 -14.09
CA ASN A 93 -16.73 -10.99 -13.23
C ASN A 93 -15.49 -11.71 -13.80
N ILE A 94 -14.33 -11.51 -13.16
CA ILE A 94 -13.06 -12.12 -13.56
C ILE A 94 -13.01 -13.65 -13.46
N ASP A 95 -13.97 -14.26 -12.75
CA ASP A 95 -14.07 -15.72 -12.61
C ASP A 95 -14.68 -16.36 -13.86
N LEU A 96 -15.40 -15.58 -14.68
CA LEU A 96 -16.00 -16.04 -15.95
C LEU A 96 -15.05 -15.89 -17.15
N ILE A 97 -13.88 -15.26 -16.96
CA ILE A 97 -12.94 -14.93 -18.03
C ILE A 97 -11.77 -15.90 -17.96
N ASP A 98 -11.39 -16.46 -19.12
CA ASP A 98 -10.25 -17.38 -19.22
C ASP A 98 -8.97 -16.79 -18.61
N TYR A 99 -8.14 -17.64 -18.01
CA TYR A 99 -6.93 -17.22 -17.33
C TYR A 99 -5.89 -16.56 -18.26
N LYS A 100 -5.86 -16.98 -19.53
CA LYS A 100 -4.96 -16.47 -20.56
C LYS A 100 -5.54 -15.30 -21.35
N ASP A 101 -6.79 -14.91 -21.09
CA ASP A 101 -7.40 -13.74 -21.74
C ASP A 101 -6.52 -12.49 -21.54
N PRO A 102 -6.20 -11.75 -22.62
CA PRO A 102 -5.28 -10.61 -22.55
C PRO A 102 -5.75 -9.53 -21.57
N LYS A 103 -7.07 -9.32 -21.43
CA LYS A 103 -7.63 -8.35 -20.48
C LYS A 103 -7.39 -8.78 -19.04
N ARG A 104 -7.53 -10.07 -18.75
CA ARG A 104 -7.24 -10.63 -17.41
C ARG A 104 -5.75 -10.58 -17.09
N VAL A 105 -4.87 -10.80 -18.06
CA VAL A 105 -3.42 -10.69 -17.90
C VAL A 105 -3.01 -9.25 -17.58
N VAL A 106 -3.56 -8.27 -18.29
CA VAL A 106 -3.32 -6.84 -18.03
C VAL A 106 -3.75 -6.46 -16.62
N PHE A 107 -4.96 -6.88 -16.21
CA PHE A 107 -5.44 -6.64 -14.85
C PHE A 107 -4.51 -7.23 -13.78
N ARG A 108 -4.04 -8.47 -13.98
CA ARG A 108 -3.10 -9.13 -13.07
C ARG A 108 -1.77 -8.40 -12.97
N ARG A 109 -1.18 -8.00 -14.10
CA ARG A 109 0.09 -7.27 -14.12
C ARG A 109 -0.01 -5.95 -13.38
N ALA A 110 -1.08 -5.19 -13.61
CA ALA A 110 -1.32 -3.95 -12.89
C ALA A 110 -1.60 -4.17 -11.39
N SER A 111 -2.30 -5.25 -11.01
CA SER A 111 -2.49 -5.62 -9.61
C SER A 111 -1.17 -5.97 -8.91
N MET A 112 -0.27 -6.68 -9.60
CA MET A 112 1.08 -6.96 -9.09
C MET A 112 1.90 -5.68 -8.97
N LEU A 113 1.81 -4.77 -9.95
CA LEU A 113 2.48 -3.47 -9.91
C LEU A 113 2.01 -2.62 -8.73
N SER A 114 0.70 -2.56 -8.47
CA SER A 114 0.15 -1.87 -7.29
C SER A 114 0.71 -2.48 -5.99
N THR A 115 0.76 -3.81 -5.90
CA THR A 115 1.30 -4.48 -4.70
C THR A 115 2.81 -4.21 -4.54
N LEU A 116 3.56 -4.21 -5.64
CA LEU A 116 4.99 -3.90 -5.66
C LEU A 116 5.27 -2.47 -5.20
N LEU A 117 4.47 -1.49 -5.64
CA LEU A 117 4.61 -0.11 -5.19
C LEU A 117 4.36 0.04 -3.69
N LEU A 118 3.36 -0.67 -3.12
CA LEU A 118 3.16 -0.69 -1.67
C LEU A 118 4.35 -1.31 -0.94
N PHE A 119 4.93 -2.37 -1.50
CA PHE A 119 6.13 -2.99 -0.94
C PHE A 119 7.35 -2.07 -0.98
N ILE A 120 7.58 -1.35 -2.08
CA ILE A 120 8.66 -0.36 -2.17
C ILE A 120 8.43 0.76 -1.15
N ASN A 121 7.19 1.24 -1.02
CA ASN A 121 6.82 2.26 -0.04
C ASN A 121 7.03 1.74 1.41
N PHE A 122 6.72 0.46 1.65
CA PHE A 122 7.02 -0.23 2.91
C PHE A 122 8.53 -0.22 3.21
N LEU A 123 9.36 -0.71 2.29
CA LEU A 123 10.81 -0.76 2.48
C LEU A 123 11.39 0.62 2.78
N PHE A 124 10.93 1.64 2.04
CA PHE A 124 11.39 3.00 2.24
C PHE A 124 10.95 3.58 3.60
N SER A 125 9.69 3.38 3.99
CA SER A 125 9.19 3.82 5.30
C SER A 125 9.88 3.08 6.46
N PHE A 126 10.17 1.80 6.30
CA PHE A 126 10.89 0.99 7.27
C PHE A 126 12.34 1.47 7.43
N TYR A 127 13.02 1.76 6.32
CA TYR A 127 14.35 2.35 6.33
C TYR A 127 14.37 3.69 7.09
N LEU A 128 13.41 4.58 6.83
CA LEU A 128 13.30 5.87 7.53
C LEU A 128 13.05 5.69 9.02
N LEU A 129 12.18 4.75 9.40
CA LEU A 129 11.92 4.42 10.80
C LEU A 129 13.19 3.91 11.49
N PHE A 130 13.91 2.99 10.84
CA PHE A 130 15.14 2.44 11.38
C PHE A 130 16.24 3.49 11.53
N LYS A 131 16.38 4.38 10.54
CA LYS A 131 17.30 5.54 10.60
C LYS A 131 16.97 6.44 11.79
N LYS A 132 15.68 6.72 12.02
CA LYS A 132 15.20 7.51 13.16
C LYS A 132 15.50 6.85 14.50
N LEU A 133 15.27 5.55 14.63
CA LEU A 133 15.54 4.80 15.86
C LEU A 133 17.05 4.71 16.17
N LYS A 134 17.90 4.50 15.14
CA LYS A 134 19.36 4.50 15.31
C LYS A 134 19.93 5.89 15.62
N GLY A 135 19.38 6.95 15.00
CA GLY A 135 19.78 8.33 15.27
C GLY A 135 19.39 8.84 16.66
N GLY A 136 18.54 8.11 17.39
CA GLY A 136 18.17 8.41 18.78
C GLY A 136 18.92 7.60 19.84
N THR A 137 19.79 6.66 19.46
CA THR A 137 20.39 5.69 20.39
C THR A 137 21.84 5.33 20.03
N PHE A 138 22.73 6.31 20.17
CA PHE A 138 24.16 6.18 20.53
C PHE A 138 24.63 7.46 21.25
N ALA A 139 23.75 8.06 22.05
CA ALA A 139 24.04 9.23 22.89
C ALA A 139 23.43 9.07 24.29
N GLY A 140 23.37 7.85 24.80
CA GLY A 140 22.68 7.53 26.05
C GLY A 140 23.03 6.18 26.68
N VAL A 141 24.23 5.67 26.41
CA VAL A 141 24.96 4.73 27.29
C VAL A 141 26.40 5.22 27.33
#